data_AF-A0A845DAP1-F1
#
_entry.id   AF-A0A845DAP1-F1
#
_cell.length_a   1.000
_cell.length_b   1.000
_cell.length_c   1.000
_cell.angle_alpha   90.00
_cell.angle_beta   90.00
_cell.angle_gamma   90.00
#
_symmetry.space_group_name_H-M   'P 1'
#
loop_
_entity.id
_entity.type
_entity.pdbx_description
1 polymer ?
#
loop_
_entity_poly.entity_id
_entity_poly.type
_entity_poly.pdbx_seq_one_letter_code
_entity_poly.pdbx_strand_id
1 'polypeptide(L)' 'MSQDNIIKLVSKECKQDVYWTRKNRKTVERKIELRKFCKHLGRHTVFTERGKK' A
#
# COMPACT_ATOMS: atom_id res chain seq x y z
N MET A 1 -21.06 -5.83 5.22
CA MET A 1 -19.96 -4.91 5.63
C MET A 1 -19.11 -4.58 4.41
N SER A 2 -19.18 -3.35 3.90
CA SER A 2 -18.54 -2.98 2.63
C SER A 2 -17.02 -2.72 2.78
N GLN A 3 -16.22 -3.15 1.81
CA GLN A 3 -14.76 -3.00 1.78
C GLN A 3 -14.32 -1.63 1.21
N ASP A 4 -15.08 -0.58 1.47
CA ASP A 4 -14.95 0.70 0.76
C ASP A 4 -13.70 1.52 1.07
N ASN A 5 -12.97 1.16 2.11
CA ASN A 5 -11.79 1.90 2.53
C ASN A 5 -10.50 1.08 2.38
N ILE A 6 -10.57 -0.12 1.81
CA ILE A 6 -9.39 -0.97 1.60
C ILE A 6 -8.61 -0.46 0.39
N ILE A 7 -7.29 -0.29 0.58
CA ILE A 7 -6.34 0.08 -0.45
C ILE A 7 -5.19 -0.94 -0.52
N LYS A 8 -4.54 -1.02 -1.68
CA LYS A 8 -3.34 -1.83 -1.88
C LYS A 8 -2.11 -0.94 -1.84
N LEU A 9 -1.13 -1.33 -1.04
CA LEU A 9 0.22 -0.78 -1.06
C LEU A 9 1.13 -1.77 -1.79
N VAL A 10 1.77 -1.32 -2.87
CA VAL A 10 2.61 -2.15 -3.73
C VAL A 10 4.06 -1.69 -3.61
N SER A 11 4.99 -2.63 -3.47
CA SER A 11 6.42 -2.32 -3.46
C SER A 11 6.84 -1.70 -4.80
N LYS A 12 7.58 -0.59 -4.76
CA LYS A 12 8.09 0.07 -5.98
C LYS A 12 9.12 -0.79 -6.71
N GLU A 13 9.89 -1.58 -5.97
CA GLU A 13 11.02 -2.37 -6.47
C GLU A 13 10.58 -3.72 -7.01
N CYS A 14 9.85 -4.52 -6.22
CA CYS A 14 9.46 -5.87 -6.64
C CYS A 14 8.08 -5.95 -7.28
N LYS A 15 7.17 -5.02 -6.98
CA LYS A 15 5.76 -5.01 -7.41
C LYS A 15 4.94 -6.29 -7.09
N GLN A 16 5.55 -7.31 -6.48
CA GLN A 16 4.94 -8.59 -6.10
C GLN A 16 4.40 -8.55 -4.67
N ASP A 17 5.13 -7.93 -3.74
CA ASP A 17 4.67 -7.78 -2.36
C ASP A 17 3.58 -6.70 -2.27
N VAL A 18 2.42 -7.11 -1.73
CA VAL A 18 1.25 -6.25 -1.56
C VAL A 18 0.79 -6.26 -0.10
N TYR A 19 0.68 -5.07 0.48
CA TYR A 19 0.02 -4.87 1.77
C TYR A 19 -1.38 -4.32 1.58
N TRP A 20 -2.32 -4.83 2.38
CA TRP A 20 -3.68 -4.33 2.43
C TRP A 20 -3.84 -3.44 3.64
N THR A 21 -4.22 -2.19 3.43
CA THR A 21 -4.44 -1.24 4.51
C THR A 21 -5.77 -0.53 4.32
N ARG A 22 -6.25 0.11 5.38
CA ARG A 22 -7.43 0.96 5.32
C ARG A 22 -6.99 2.41 5.22
N LYS A 23 -7.61 3.16 4.32
CA LYS A 23 -7.42 4.61 4.18
C LYS A 23 -8.76 5.31 4.26
N ASN A 24 -8.85 6.34 5.10
CA ASN A 24 -9.99 7.25 5.09
C ASN A 24 -9.83 8.23 3.93
N ARG A 25 -10.66 8.05 2.90
CA ARG A 25 -10.63 8.85 1.67
C ARG A 25 -11.09 10.29 1.87
N LYS A 26 -11.83 10.57 2.95
CA LYS A 26 -12.35 11.92 3.24
C LYS A 26 -11.30 12.85 3.84
N THR A 27 -10.39 12.30 4.64
CA THR A 27 -9.41 13.09 5.41
C THR A 27 -8.00 13.01 4.85
N VAL A 28 -7.67 11.96 4.09
CA VAL A 28 -6.33 11.76 3.54
C VAL A 28 -6.39 11.84 2.02
N GLU A 29 -6.14 13.04 1.51
CA GLU A 29 -6.13 13.33 0.07
C GLU A 29 -4.79 12.96 -0.60
N ARG A 30 -3.70 12.91 0.17
CA ARG A 30 -2.36 12.53 -0.33
C ARG A 30 -2.25 11.04 -0.63
N LYS A 31 -1.39 10.70 -1.60
CA LYS A 31 -0.96 9.31 -1.84
C LYS A 31 -0.14 8.81 -0.66
N ILE A 32 -0.42 7.59 -0.20
CA ILE A 32 0.32 6.99 0.90
C ILE A 32 1.59 6.32 0.35
N GLU A 33 2.74 6.76 0.86
CA GLU A 33 4.04 6.14 0.65
C GLU A 33 4.60 5.71 2.01
N LEU A 34 4.84 4.41 2.19
CA LEU A 34 5.32 3.86 3.46
C LEU A 34 6.52 2.97 3.22
N ARG A 35 7.53 3.08 4.09
CA ARG A 35 8.63 2.12 4.14
C ARG A 35 8.19 0.88 4.90
N LYS A 36 8.09 -0.24 4.20
CA LYS A 36 7.75 -1.55 4.77
C LYS A 36 8.79 -2.58 4.36
N PHE A 37 8.86 -3.67 5.12
CA PHE A 37 9.72 -4.79 4.79
C PHE A 37 9.19 -5.50 3.53
N CYS A 38 10.05 -5.81 2.58
CA CYS A 38 9.72 -6.62 1.41
C CYS A 38 10.33 -8.00 1.62
N LYS A 39 9.49 -9.05 1.64
CA LYS A 39 9.95 -10.43 1.86
C LYS A 39 10.81 -10.91 0.69
N HIS A 40 10.53 -10.42 -0.51
CA HIS A 40 11.27 -10.85 -1.70
C HIS A 40 12.70 -10.30 -1.76
N LEU A 41 12.92 -9.07 -1.31
CA LEU A 41 14.27 -8.44 -1.30
C LEU A 41 14.99 -8.58 0.04
N GLY A 42 14.29 -9.01 1.10
CA GLY A 42 14.86 -9.09 2.45
C GLY A 42 15.22 -7.72 3.06
N ARG A 43 14.68 -6.61 2.53
CA ARG A 43 14.99 -5.25 2.98
C ARG A 43 13.74 -4.36 3.05
N HIS A 44 13.86 -3.22 3.74
CA HIS A 44 12.80 -2.23 3.78
C HIS A 44 12.77 -1.41 2.48
N THR A 45 11.67 -1.49 1.75
CA THR A 45 11.45 -0.75 0.50
C THR A 45 10.30 0.23 0.65
N VAL A 46 10.20 1.19 -0.28
CA VAL A 46 9.07 2.10 -0.34
C VAL A 46 7.90 1.41 -1.05
N PHE A 47 6.76 1.38 -0.36
CA PHE A 47 5.49 0.90 -0.88
C PHE A 47 4.61 2.08 -1.20
N THR A 48 4.06 2.10 -2.41
CA THR A 48 3.18 3.15 -2.92
C THR A 48 1.76 2.63 -3.03
N GLU A 49 0.79 3.49 -2.74
CA GLU A 49 -0.62 3.20 -2.94
C GLU A 49 -0.93 2.95 -4.43
N ARG A 50 -1.41 1.73 -4.75
CA ARG A 50 -2.14 1.46 -5.99
C ARG A 50 -3.64 1.54 -5.70
N GLY A 51 -4.35 2.16 -6.65
CA GLY A 51 -5.79 2.28 -6.65
C GLY A 51 -6.51 0.95 -6.40
N LYS A 52 -7.74 1.09 -5.90
CA LYS A 52 -8.59 0.02 -5.39
C LYS A 52 -8.81 -1.14 -6.38
N LYS A 53 -9.16 -2.30 -5.80
CA LYS A 53 -9.93 -3.34 -6.50
C LYS A 53 -11.37 -2.83 -6.71
#